data_AF-A0A6J6ECU5-F1
#
_entry.id   AF-A0A6J6ECU5-F1
#
_cell.length_a   1.000
_cell.length_b   1.000
_cell.length_c   1.000
_cell.angle_alpha   90.00
_cell.angle_beta   90.00
_cell.angle_gamma   90.00
#
_symmetry.space_group_name_H-M   'P 1'
#
loop_
_entity.id
_entity.type
_entity.pdbx_description
1 polymer ?
#
loop_
_entity_poly.entity_id
_entity_poly.type
_entity_poly.pdbx_seq_one_letter_code
_entity_poly.pdbx_strand_id
1 'polypeptide(L)'
;MSIRIISHAVSDIGKHRSSNQDSGYAGYQLYFVADGMGGHAGGDIASAIASQRIALTDARYDSIDEAIETIKTGILEANSMLAATVSEHPDLEGMGTTFSGILIQGNQVLTAHIGDSRIYLVRDGEVKQVSTDHTFVQRLVEMGRITPEEALVHPRRSVLMRVLGDVVGEPEIDVALFDAVAGDRWMICSDGLSGVVPEELMARILTSNISPNEAGDLLVGEALEFGAPDNVTVVIADVVRASVETDFEPSARFVGSGANEVVIAESRGSKILQLLNPLTLLELLKSPEDPAEYRPESEEALAKILSETKRKIRWRGVRTILAWFLLALAAIGVGYLAYSYTQTRFYVAEFEGQVTIFQGIKEELGPFKFSQPYQVSEISIDELSPFQQELISRSISANSLDDAERILNQLEASLGE
;
A
#
# COMPACT_ATOMS: atom_id res chain seq x y z
N MET A 1 9.22 -0.37 -39.07
CA MET A 1 9.92 -1.60 -38.64
C MET A 1 8.88 -2.47 -37.96
N SER A 2 8.87 -3.78 -38.15
CA SER A 2 7.90 -4.63 -37.46
C SER A 2 8.16 -4.63 -35.95
N ILE A 3 7.14 -4.29 -35.16
CA ILE A 3 7.17 -4.29 -33.69
C ILE A 3 6.42 -5.51 -33.14
N ARG A 4 6.72 -5.83 -31.88
CA ARG A 4 6.01 -6.82 -31.06
C ARG A 4 5.78 -6.20 -29.69
N ILE A 5 4.71 -6.59 -29.01
CA ILE A 5 4.37 -6.11 -27.67
C ILE A 5 4.61 -7.21 -26.65
N ILE A 6 5.24 -6.85 -25.53
CA ILE A 6 5.32 -7.68 -24.33
C ILE A 6 4.56 -6.91 -23.25
N SER A 7 3.53 -7.52 -22.68
CA SER A 7 2.64 -6.81 -21.75
C SER A 7 2.40 -7.56 -20.45
N HIS A 8 2.10 -6.81 -19.41
CA HIS A 8 1.66 -7.35 -18.13
C HIS A 8 0.49 -6.53 -17.58
N ALA A 9 -0.44 -7.21 -16.91
CA ALA A 9 -1.53 -6.57 -16.18
C ALA A 9 -1.59 -7.16 -14.77
N VAL A 10 -1.63 -6.28 -13.78
CA VAL A 10 -1.72 -6.62 -12.35
C VAL A 10 -2.72 -5.70 -11.67
N SER A 11 -3.47 -6.23 -10.71
CA SER A 11 -4.46 -5.48 -9.95
C SER A 11 -4.50 -6.01 -8.52
N ASP A 12 -4.59 -5.11 -7.56
CA ASP A 12 -4.70 -5.40 -6.14
C ASP A 12 -5.82 -4.58 -5.51
N ILE A 13 -6.52 -5.17 -4.53
CA ILE A 13 -7.62 -4.54 -3.81
C ILE A 13 -7.17 -3.38 -2.91
N GLY A 14 -5.87 -3.33 -2.57
CA GLY A 14 -5.33 -2.37 -1.62
C GLY A 14 -5.59 -2.78 -0.17
N LYS A 15 -5.34 -1.87 0.78
CA LYS A 15 -5.41 -2.17 2.23
C LYS A 15 -6.72 -1.73 2.89
N HIS A 16 -7.55 -0.96 2.19
CA HIS A 16 -8.68 -0.25 2.79
C HIS A 16 -10.05 -0.55 2.16
N ARG A 17 -10.09 -1.01 0.90
CA ARG A 17 -11.33 -1.35 0.20
C ARG A 17 -11.76 -2.78 0.51
N SER A 18 -13.07 -3.02 0.51
CA SER A 18 -13.67 -4.35 0.73
C SER A 18 -13.83 -5.17 -0.55
N SER A 19 -13.86 -4.50 -1.70
CA SER A 19 -13.89 -5.11 -3.04
C SER A 19 -12.92 -4.37 -3.96
N ASN A 20 -12.51 -5.04 -5.03
CA ASN A 20 -11.69 -4.44 -6.07
C ASN A 20 -12.59 -3.92 -7.18
N GLN A 21 -12.79 -2.60 -7.26
CA GLN A 21 -13.65 -1.95 -8.24
C GLN A 21 -12.91 -1.58 -9.52
N ASP A 22 -11.60 -1.77 -9.58
CA ASP A 22 -10.82 -1.60 -10.81
C ASP A 22 -10.96 -2.82 -11.72
N SER A 23 -10.81 -2.57 -13.01
CA SER A 23 -10.65 -3.59 -14.04
C SER A 23 -9.45 -3.24 -14.92
N GLY A 24 -8.62 -4.23 -15.24
CA GLY A 24 -7.51 -4.08 -16.17
C GLY A 24 -7.57 -5.12 -17.28
N TYR A 25 -7.09 -4.76 -18.47
CA TYR A 25 -7.04 -5.65 -19.62
C TYR A 25 -5.69 -5.54 -20.34
N ALA A 26 -5.08 -6.69 -20.60
CA ALA A 26 -3.96 -6.81 -21.52
C ALA A 26 -4.32 -7.83 -22.61
N GLY A 27 -4.48 -7.35 -23.84
CA GLY A 27 -4.88 -8.13 -24.99
C GLY A 27 -3.78 -8.32 -26.03
N TYR A 28 -4.21 -8.52 -27.27
CA TYR A 28 -3.35 -8.66 -28.43
C TYR A 28 -2.84 -7.31 -28.95
N GLN A 29 -3.72 -6.31 -28.97
CA GLN A 29 -3.43 -4.94 -29.44
C GLN A 29 -3.94 -3.88 -28.48
N LEU A 30 -4.95 -4.19 -27.69
CA LEU A 30 -5.60 -3.30 -26.75
C LEU A 30 -5.14 -3.54 -25.31
N TYR A 31 -4.81 -2.47 -24.60
CA TYR A 31 -4.33 -2.47 -23.21
C TYR A 31 -4.98 -1.31 -22.46
N PHE A 32 -5.68 -1.56 -21.35
CA PHE A 32 -6.38 -0.48 -20.64
C PHE A 32 -6.61 -0.78 -19.16
N VAL A 33 -6.97 0.28 -18.43
CA VAL A 33 -7.51 0.26 -17.06
C VAL A 33 -8.84 1.02 -17.06
N ALA A 34 -9.78 0.49 -16.29
CA ALA A 34 -11.06 1.11 -15.98
C ALA A 34 -11.25 1.08 -14.46
N ASP A 35 -11.26 2.25 -13.83
CA ASP A 35 -11.46 2.43 -12.40
C ASP A 35 -12.95 2.62 -12.14
N GLY A 36 -13.54 1.70 -11.38
CA GLY A 36 -14.96 1.65 -11.13
C GLY A 36 -15.35 2.45 -9.90
N MET A 37 -16.36 3.30 -10.04
CA MET A 37 -16.89 4.07 -8.93
C MET A 37 -18.41 3.98 -8.85
N GLY A 38 -18.92 4.24 -7.65
CA GLY A 38 -20.32 4.18 -7.32
C GLY A 38 -20.51 3.88 -5.84
N GLY A 39 -21.69 4.17 -5.31
CA GLY A 39 -22.10 3.58 -4.03
C GLY A 39 -22.25 2.05 -4.16
N HIS A 40 -22.60 1.37 -3.06
CA HIS A 40 -22.80 -0.09 -3.04
C HIS A 40 -21.75 -0.87 -3.88
N ALA A 41 -22.15 -1.94 -4.57
CA ALA A 41 -21.35 -2.69 -5.53
C ALA A 41 -21.44 -2.11 -6.96
N GLY A 42 -21.69 -0.80 -7.09
CA GLY A 42 -21.87 -0.16 -8.40
C GLY A 42 -20.57 -0.05 -9.19
N GLY A 43 -19.45 0.24 -8.51
CA GLY A 43 -18.16 0.46 -9.16
C GLY A 43 -17.56 -0.79 -9.80
N ASP A 44 -17.57 -1.91 -9.08
CA ASP A 44 -17.08 -3.20 -9.56
C ASP A 44 -17.90 -3.73 -10.74
N ILE A 45 -19.23 -3.58 -10.70
CA ILE A 45 -20.09 -3.91 -11.83
C ILE A 45 -19.81 -2.97 -13.02
N ALA A 46 -19.68 -1.66 -12.78
CA ALA A 46 -19.47 -0.68 -13.84
C ALA A 46 -18.17 -0.91 -14.60
N SER A 47 -17.04 -1.07 -13.89
CA SER A 47 -15.75 -1.31 -14.53
C SER A 47 -15.72 -2.66 -15.24
N ALA A 48 -16.37 -3.70 -14.70
CA ALA A 48 -16.45 -5.00 -15.35
C ALA A 48 -17.24 -4.96 -16.66
N ILE A 49 -18.44 -4.35 -16.65
CA ILE A 49 -19.29 -4.19 -17.84
C ILE A 49 -18.55 -3.42 -18.93
N ALA A 50 -17.96 -2.28 -18.57
CA ALA A 50 -17.24 -1.44 -19.54
C ALA A 50 -16.04 -2.18 -20.11
N SER A 51 -15.23 -2.82 -19.26
CA SER A 51 -14.04 -3.56 -19.68
C SER A 51 -14.38 -4.71 -20.62
N GLN A 52 -15.39 -5.51 -20.27
CA GLN A 52 -15.81 -6.65 -21.08
C GLN A 52 -16.36 -6.20 -22.43
N ARG A 53 -17.11 -5.10 -22.48
CA ARG A 53 -17.61 -4.56 -23.76
C ARG A 53 -16.48 -4.01 -24.62
N ILE A 54 -15.59 -3.20 -24.04
CA ILE A 54 -14.51 -2.52 -24.78
C ILE A 54 -13.46 -3.53 -25.26
N ALA A 55 -13.18 -4.59 -24.49
CA ALA A 55 -12.26 -5.66 -24.91
C ALA A 55 -12.68 -6.38 -26.21
N LEU A 56 -13.95 -6.32 -26.60
CA LEU A 56 -14.41 -6.86 -27.90
C LEU A 56 -13.85 -6.07 -29.09
N THR A 57 -13.31 -4.87 -28.85
CA THR A 57 -12.58 -4.07 -29.84
C THR A 57 -11.11 -4.47 -29.98
N ASP A 58 -10.62 -5.47 -29.24
CA ASP A 58 -9.25 -5.97 -29.40
C ASP A 58 -9.11 -6.78 -30.70
N ALA A 59 -8.87 -6.07 -31.81
CA ALA A 59 -8.78 -6.63 -33.14
C ALA A 59 -7.69 -5.93 -33.97
N ARG A 60 -7.27 -6.58 -35.06
CA ARG A 60 -6.42 -5.94 -36.08
C ARG A 60 -7.30 -5.17 -37.03
N TYR A 61 -6.96 -3.92 -37.27
CA TYR A 61 -7.67 -3.04 -38.18
C TYR A 61 -6.92 -2.87 -39.49
N ASP A 62 -7.65 -2.49 -40.55
CA ASP A 62 -7.03 -2.20 -41.84
C ASP A 62 -6.41 -0.79 -41.85
N SER A 63 -6.97 0.13 -41.04
CA SER A 63 -6.50 1.52 -40.92
C SER A 63 -6.59 2.05 -39.49
N ILE A 64 -5.84 3.11 -39.21
CA ILE A 64 -5.90 3.80 -37.91
C ILE A 64 -7.24 4.50 -37.71
N ASP A 65 -7.85 5.03 -38.77
CA ASP A 65 -9.17 5.69 -38.70
C ASP A 65 -10.26 4.69 -38.30
N GLU A 66 -10.21 3.48 -38.86
CA GLU A 66 -11.11 2.37 -38.46
C GLU A 66 -10.91 1.98 -37.00
N ALA A 67 -9.66 1.92 -36.52
CA ALA A 67 -9.35 1.64 -35.13
C ALA A 67 -9.90 2.74 -34.18
N ILE A 68 -9.74 4.01 -34.55
CA ILE A 68 -10.28 5.17 -33.80
C ILE A 68 -11.80 5.05 -33.67
N GLU A 69 -12.49 4.87 -34.79
CA GLU A 69 -13.96 4.80 -34.79
C GLU A 69 -14.46 3.56 -34.04
N THR A 70 -13.79 2.42 -34.16
CA THR A 70 -14.18 1.19 -33.47
C THR A 70 -14.00 1.31 -31.95
N ILE A 71 -12.87 1.84 -31.48
CA ILE A 71 -12.65 2.06 -30.04
C ILE A 71 -13.67 3.06 -29.48
N LYS A 72 -13.85 4.20 -30.16
CA LYS A 72 -14.86 5.20 -29.73
C LYS A 72 -16.25 4.59 -29.65
N THR A 73 -16.64 3.83 -30.67
CA THR A 73 -17.93 3.12 -30.68
C THR A 73 -18.02 2.14 -29.52
N GLY A 74 -16.98 1.34 -29.27
CA GLY A 74 -16.95 0.40 -28.14
C GLY A 74 -17.10 1.08 -26.78
N ILE A 75 -16.47 2.24 -26.57
CA ILE A 75 -16.60 3.04 -25.35
C ILE A 75 -18.01 3.63 -25.22
N LEU A 76 -18.61 4.13 -26.30
CA LEU A 76 -19.98 4.68 -26.31
C LEU A 76 -21.04 3.59 -26.08
N GLU A 77 -20.82 2.40 -26.61
CA GLU A 77 -21.66 1.22 -26.36
C GLU A 77 -21.54 0.76 -24.91
N ALA A 78 -20.33 0.76 -24.34
CA ALA A 78 -20.14 0.50 -22.92
C ALA A 78 -20.89 1.52 -22.05
N ASN A 79 -20.80 2.81 -22.36
CA ASN A 79 -21.55 3.86 -21.68
C ASN A 79 -23.07 3.64 -21.77
N SER A 80 -23.56 3.25 -22.94
CA SER A 80 -24.98 2.94 -23.16
C SER A 80 -25.43 1.70 -22.38
N MET A 81 -24.56 0.69 -22.25
CA MET A 81 -24.80 -0.51 -21.45
C MET A 81 -24.88 -0.17 -19.96
N LEU A 82 -23.98 0.68 -19.45
CA LEU A 82 -24.05 1.17 -18.07
C LEU A 82 -25.37 1.90 -17.80
N ALA A 83 -25.77 2.81 -18.68
CA ALA A 83 -27.03 3.54 -18.54
C ALA A 83 -28.25 2.61 -18.56
N ALA A 84 -28.25 1.58 -19.42
CA ALA A 84 -29.29 0.56 -19.45
C ALA A 84 -29.34 -0.25 -18.14
N THR A 85 -28.19 -0.66 -17.62
CA THR A 85 -28.09 -1.37 -16.34
C THR A 85 -28.62 -0.54 -15.17
N VAL A 86 -28.31 0.76 -15.08
CA VAL A 86 -28.89 1.65 -14.06
C VAL A 86 -30.41 1.77 -14.22
N SER A 87 -30.91 1.82 -15.45
CA SER A 87 -32.36 1.88 -15.71
C SER A 87 -33.09 0.61 -15.27
N GLU A 88 -32.44 -0.56 -15.35
CA GLU A 88 -33.00 -1.84 -14.91
C GLU A 88 -32.84 -2.06 -13.40
N HIS A 89 -31.77 -1.50 -12.81
CA HIS A 89 -31.39 -1.62 -11.42
C HIS A 89 -31.15 -0.23 -10.80
N PRO A 90 -32.21 0.48 -10.38
CA PRO A 90 -32.11 1.84 -9.83
C PRO A 90 -31.26 1.94 -8.54
N ASP A 91 -31.00 0.82 -7.87
CA ASP A 91 -30.08 0.71 -6.75
C ASP A 91 -28.60 0.92 -7.14
N LEU A 92 -28.28 0.83 -8.43
CA LEU A 92 -26.96 1.15 -9.02
C LEU A 92 -26.86 2.60 -9.51
N GLU A 93 -27.80 3.47 -9.14
CA GLU A 93 -27.73 4.90 -9.46
C GLU A 93 -26.39 5.50 -8.98
N GLY A 94 -25.74 6.26 -9.88
CA GLY A 94 -24.42 6.83 -9.63
C GLY A 94 -23.26 5.89 -9.93
N MET A 95 -23.50 4.68 -10.46
CA MET A 95 -22.40 3.85 -10.95
C MET A 95 -21.76 4.45 -12.20
N GLY A 96 -20.44 4.36 -12.27
CA GLY A 96 -19.68 4.82 -13.40
C GLY A 96 -18.27 4.26 -13.37
N THR A 97 -17.51 4.51 -14.42
CA THR A 97 -16.12 4.07 -14.48
C THR A 97 -15.30 4.99 -15.36
N THR A 98 -14.01 5.09 -15.05
CA THR A 98 -13.03 5.69 -15.94
C THR A 98 -12.71 4.72 -17.08
N PHE A 99 -12.04 5.23 -18.11
CA PHE A 99 -11.38 4.39 -19.10
C PHE A 99 -10.10 5.08 -19.55
N SER A 100 -8.97 4.38 -19.46
CA SER A 100 -7.70 4.82 -20.02
C SER A 100 -7.06 3.65 -20.72
N GLY A 101 -6.77 3.81 -22.00
CA GLY A 101 -6.24 2.69 -22.78
C GLY A 101 -5.41 3.12 -23.96
N ILE A 102 -4.63 2.16 -24.45
CA ILE A 102 -3.89 2.26 -25.68
C ILE A 102 -4.25 1.09 -26.60
N LEU A 103 -4.30 1.37 -27.90
CA LEU A 103 -4.37 0.36 -28.94
C LEU A 103 -3.20 0.53 -29.89
N ILE A 104 -2.50 -0.57 -30.17
CA ILE A 104 -1.30 -0.56 -31.01
C ILE A 104 -1.64 -1.18 -32.36
N GLN A 105 -1.60 -0.35 -33.40
CA GLN A 105 -1.91 -0.74 -34.78
C GLN A 105 -0.71 -0.41 -35.68
N GLY A 106 -0.04 -1.44 -36.19
CA GLY A 106 1.14 -1.26 -37.05
C GLY A 106 2.28 -0.53 -36.33
N ASN A 107 2.60 0.69 -36.75
CA ASN A 107 3.60 1.55 -36.09
C ASN A 107 2.95 2.74 -35.38
N GLN A 108 1.66 2.67 -35.05
CA GLN A 108 0.94 3.74 -34.37
C GLN A 108 0.36 3.24 -33.06
N VAL A 109 0.36 4.11 -32.06
CA VAL A 109 -0.33 3.92 -30.78
C VAL A 109 -1.46 4.94 -30.72
N LEU A 110 -2.67 4.43 -30.59
CA LEU A 110 -3.88 5.20 -30.35
C LEU A 110 -4.13 5.21 -28.84
N THR A 111 -4.21 6.39 -28.23
CA THR A 111 -4.65 6.54 -26.84
C THR A 111 -6.11 6.98 -26.81
N ALA A 112 -6.90 6.40 -25.91
CA ALA A 112 -8.26 6.83 -25.61
C ALA A 112 -8.44 6.95 -24.09
N HIS A 113 -8.96 8.09 -23.63
CA HIS A 113 -8.98 8.44 -22.21
C HIS A 113 -10.23 9.21 -21.79
N ILE A 114 -10.78 8.82 -20.64
CA ILE A 114 -11.80 9.53 -19.88
C ILE A 114 -11.69 9.18 -18.39
N GLY A 115 -11.45 10.19 -17.54
CA GLY A 115 -11.40 10.03 -16.07
C GLY A 115 -10.07 10.51 -15.53
N ASP A 116 -9.60 9.96 -14.43
CA ASP A 116 -8.33 10.32 -13.77
C ASP A 116 -7.33 9.17 -13.66
N SER A 117 -7.67 7.99 -14.18
CA SER A 117 -6.67 6.99 -14.52
C SER A 117 -5.69 7.55 -15.55
N ARG A 118 -4.44 7.12 -15.54
CA ARG A 118 -3.36 7.80 -16.27
C ARG A 118 -2.66 6.90 -17.28
N ILE A 119 -2.20 7.52 -18.36
CA ILE A 119 -1.38 6.89 -19.39
C ILE A 119 -0.01 7.59 -19.39
N TYR A 120 1.05 6.81 -19.28
CA TYR A 120 2.44 7.26 -19.32
C TYR A 120 3.18 6.61 -20.48
N LEU A 121 4.01 7.40 -21.14
CA LEU A 121 4.98 6.96 -22.15
C LEU A 121 6.39 7.13 -21.58
N VAL A 122 7.16 6.05 -21.65
CA VAL A 122 8.60 6.05 -21.41
C VAL A 122 9.30 5.99 -22.76
N ARG A 123 10.08 7.01 -23.09
CA ARG A 123 10.88 7.08 -24.31
C ARG A 123 12.19 7.79 -24.04
N ASP A 124 13.29 7.26 -24.56
CA ASP A 124 14.64 7.83 -24.41
C ASP A 124 15.04 8.12 -22.95
N GLY A 125 14.54 7.30 -22.02
CA GLY A 125 14.80 7.44 -20.58
C GLY A 125 13.95 8.49 -19.86
N GLU A 126 13.02 9.15 -20.56
CA GLU A 126 12.08 10.11 -19.98
C GLU A 126 10.71 9.47 -19.79
N VAL A 127 10.09 9.71 -18.64
CA VAL A 127 8.71 9.30 -18.35
C VAL A 127 7.81 10.51 -18.47
N LYS A 128 6.80 10.43 -19.33
CA LYS A 128 5.85 11.52 -19.58
C LYS A 128 4.42 11.02 -19.45
N GLN A 129 3.62 11.69 -18.64
CA GLN A 129 2.17 11.52 -18.66
C GLN A 129 1.61 12.09 -19.98
N VAL A 130 0.86 11.28 -20.72
CA VAL A 130 0.25 11.68 -22.00
C VAL A 130 -1.25 11.95 -21.90
N SER A 131 -1.92 11.40 -20.88
CA SER A 131 -3.31 11.71 -20.56
C SER A 131 -3.42 12.98 -19.70
N THR A 132 -4.58 13.63 -19.73
CA THR A 132 -4.89 14.77 -18.86
C THR A 132 -6.07 14.41 -17.98
N ASP A 133 -5.87 14.40 -16.66
CA ASP A 133 -6.89 13.98 -15.71
C ASP A 133 -8.17 14.82 -15.84
N HIS A 134 -9.33 14.18 -15.99
CA HIS A 134 -10.63 14.84 -16.00
C HIS A 134 -11.14 15.12 -14.58
N THR A 135 -10.32 15.74 -13.73
CA THR A 135 -10.66 16.12 -12.36
C THR A 135 -10.97 17.60 -12.23
N PHE A 136 -11.70 17.94 -11.16
CA PHE A 136 -11.98 19.34 -10.81
C PHE A 136 -10.70 20.14 -10.60
N VAL A 137 -9.69 19.55 -9.96
CA VAL A 137 -8.42 20.23 -9.67
C VAL A 137 -7.59 20.44 -10.92
N GLN A 138 -7.58 19.47 -11.86
CA GLN A 138 -6.89 19.65 -13.14
C GLN A 138 -7.49 20.84 -13.90
N ARG A 139 -8.82 20.99 -13.90
CA ARG A 139 -9.48 22.15 -14.50
C ARG A 139 -9.08 23.47 -13.83
N LEU A 140 -8.89 23.48 -12.52
CA LEU A 140 -8.40 24.66 -11.81
C LEU A 140 -6.96 25.02 -12.20
N VAL A 141 -6.11 24.00 -12.39
CA VAL A 141 -4.72 24.18 -12.88
C VAL A 141 -4.73 24.77 -14.29
N GLU A 142 -5.52 24.21 -15.21
CA GLU A 142 -5.65 24.71 -16.59
C GLU A 142 -6.14 26.16 -16.65
N MET A 143 -7.04 26.55 -15.75
CA MET A 143 -7.50 27.94 -15.63
C MET A 143 -6.51 28.87 -14.90
N GLY A 144 -5.35 28.37 -14.47
CA GLY A 144 -4.36 29.11 -13.69
C GLY A 144 -4.86 29.57 -12.32
N ARG A 145 -5.84 28.86 -11.74
CA ARG A 145 -6.42 29.18 -10.43
C ARG A 145 -5.62 28.59 -9.27
N ILE A 146 -4.99 27.44 -9.49
CA ILE A 146 -4.07 26.77 -8.56
C ILE A 146 -2.87 26.26 -9.34
N THR A 147 -1.80 25.98 -8.62
CA THR A 147 -0.60 25.31 -9.14
C THR A 147 -0.76 23.78 -9.15
N PRO A 148 0.01 23.04 -9.97
CA PRO A 148 0.03 21.57 -9.93
C PRO A 148 0.34 21.03 -8.53
N GLU A 149 1.23 21.68 -7.78
CA GLU A 149 1.60 21.28 -6.43
C GLU A 149 0.44 21.45 -5.44
N GLU A 150 -0.36 22.52 -5.58
CA GLU A 150 -1.57 22.73 -4.78
C GLU A 150 -2.67 21.73 -5.13
N ALA A 151 -2.77 21.27 -6.38
CA ALA A 151 -3.76 20.29 -6.81
C ALA A 151 -3.60 18.94 -6.07
N LEU A 152 -2.36 18.51 -5.81
CA LEU A 152 -2.05 17.24 -5.14
C LEU A 152 -2.60 17.16 -3.71
N VAL A 153 -2.65 18.29 -3.00
CA VAL A 153 -3.11 18.35 -1.60
C VAL A 153 -4.53 18.92 -1.46
N HIS A 154 -5.19 19.22 -2.57
CA HIS A 154 -6.50 19.85 -2.56
C HIS A 154 -7.58 18.88 -1.99
N PRO A 155 -8.52 19.37 -1.15
CA PRO A 155 -9.56 18.52 -0.54
C PRO A 155 -10.49 17.83 -1.55
N ARG A 156 -10.60 18.38 -2.76
CA ARG A 156 -11.44 17.87 -3.86
C ARG A 156 -10.61 17.32 -5.04
N ARG A 157 -9.42 16.79 -4.78
CA ARG A 157 -8.54 16.28 -5.84
C ARG A 157 -9.15 15.10 -6.61
N SER A 158 -9.88 14.22 -5.93
CA SER A 158 -10.54 13.04 -6.52
C SER A 158 -11.95 13.33 -7.05
N VAL A 159 -12.35 14.61 -7.20
CA VAL A 159 -13.67 14.92 -7.78
C VAL A 159 -13.56 14.86 -9.29
N LEU A 160 -14.13 13.80 -9.86
CA LEU A 160 -14.19 13.57 -11.30
C LEU A 160 -15.20 14.49 -11.99
N MET A 161 -14.87 14.90 -13.22
CA MET A 161 -15.68 15.78 -14.07
C MET A 161 -16.22 15.07 -15.32
N ARG A 162 -15.53 14.02 -15.80
CA ARG A 162 -15.93 13.22 -16.97
C ARG A 162 -15.65 11.75 -16.70
N VAL A 163 -16.67 10.91 -16.87
CA VAL A 163 -16.66 9.46 -16.64
C VAL A 163 -17.71 8.79 -17.53
N LEU A 164 -17.66 7.47 -17.63
CA LEU A 164 -18.71 6.68 -18.29
C LEU A 164 -19.84 6.35 -17.28
N GLY A 165 -21.09 6.35 -17.73
CA GLY A 165 -22.28 5.98 -16.95
C GLY A 165 -22.97 7.15 -16.26
N ASP A 166 -22.30 7.77 -15.28
CA ASP A 166 -22.88 8.75 -14.32
C ASP A 166 -23.23 10.14 -14.92
N VAL A 167 -23.17 10.31 -16.24
CA VAL A 167 -23.39 11.61 -16.90
C VAL A 167 -24.51 11.52 -17.93
N VAL A 168 -25.43 12.50 -17.88
CA VAL A 168 -26.48 12.64 -18.89
C VAL A 168 -25.86 13.19 -20.19
N GLY A 169 -25.73 12.34 -21.20
CA GLY A 169 -25.27 12.71 -22.53
C GLY A 169 -24.21 11.75 -23.08
N GLU A 170 -23.71 12.05 -24.28
CA GLU A 170 -22.58 11.32 -24.84
C GLU A 170 -21.28 11.79 -24.18
N PRO A 171 -20.47 10.89 -23.61
CA PRO A 171 -19.20 11.28 -23.03
C PRO A 171 -18.24 11.73 -24.13
N GLU A 172 -17.62 12.89 -23.92
CA GLU A 172 -16.46 13.29 -24.73
C GLU A 172 -15.29 12.35 -24.36
N ILE A 173 -14.55 11.84 -25.34
CA ILE A 173 -13.40 10.94 -25.12
C ILE A 173 -12.17 11.60 -25.72
N ASP A 174 -11.10 11.70 -24.92
CA ASP A 174 -9.84 12.28 -25.38
C ASP A 174 -9.08 11.22 -26.18
N VAL A 175 -8.76 11.55 -27.44
CA VAL A 175 -8.08 10.65 -28.37
C VAL A 175 -6.83 11.32 -28.92
N ALA A 176 -5.71 10.60 -28.89
CA ALA A 176 -4.45 11.06 -29.46
C ALA A 176 -3.69 9.92 -30.15
N LEU A 177 -2.82 10.29 -31.10
CA LEU A 177 -2.00 9.37 -31.88
C LEU A 177 -0.53 9.62 -31.61
N PHE A 178 0.21 8.52 -31.47
CA PHE A 178 1.66 8.51 -31.28
C PHE A 178 2.30 7.50 -32.23
N ASP A 179 3.57 7.70 -32.55
CA ASP A 179 4.36 6.69 -33.23
C ASP A 179 4.76 5.59 -32.24
N ALA A 180 4.63 4.33 -32.64
CA ALA A 180 5.13 3.19 -31.88
C ALA A 180 6.61 2.96 -32.23
N VAL A 181 7.50 3.22 -31.28
CA VAL A 181 8.95 3.10 -31.46
C VAL A 181 9.47 1.95 -30.62
N ALA A 182 10.31 1.10 -31.21
CA ALA A 182 10.92 0.02 -30.46
C ALA A 182 11.84 0.57 -29.36
N GLY A 183 11.62 0.15 -28.12
CA GLY A 183 12.22 0.69 -26.91
C GLY A 183 11.24 1.48 -26.05
N ASP A 184 10.07 1.84 -26.57
CA ASP A 184 9.03 2.48 -25.77
C ASP A 184 8.47 1.52 -24.73
N ARG A 185 8.16 2.07 -23.56
CA ARG A 185 7.31 1.41 -22.56
C ARG A 185 6.10 2.28 -22.28
N TRP A 186 4.93 1.68 -22.34
CA TRP A 186 3.68 2.32 -21.97
C TRP A 186 3.20 1.77 -20.63
N MET A 187 2.71 2.65 -19.77
CA MET A 187 2.03 2.28 -18.53
C MET A 187 0.66 2.93 -18.50
N ILE A 188 -0.35 2.15 -18.13
CA ILE A 188 -1.68 2.61 -17.80
C ILE A 188 -1.93 2.24 -16.35
N CYS A 189 -2.41 3.18 -15.53
CA CYS A 189 -2.70 2.91 -14.12
C CYS A 189 -3.97 3.59 -13.61
N SER A 190 -4.62 3.01 -12.60
CA SER A 190 -5.66 3.69 -11.82
C SER A 190 -5.06 4.74 -10.88
N ASP A 191 -5.92 5.58 -10.29
CA ASP A 191 -5.49 6.65 -9.39
C ASP A 191 -4.87 6.10 -8.09
N GLY A 192 -5.18 4.85 -7.72
CA GLY A 192 -4.59 4.17 -6.58
C GLY A 192 -3.09 3.97 -6.68
N LEU A 193 -2.50 4.00 -7.88
CA LEU A 193 -1.05 4.10 -8.06
C LEU A 193 -0.59 5.56 -7.99
N SER A 194 -1.06 6.39 -8.93
CA SER A 194 -0.55 7.76 -9.13
C SER A 194 -0.89 8.73 -8.02
N GLY A 195 -1.89 8.41 -7.19
CA GLY A 195 -2.32 9.20 -6.06
C GLY A 195 -1.46 9.00 -4.80
N VAL A 196 -0.64 7.95 -4.74
CA VAL A 196 0.17 7.62 -3.56
C VAL A 196 1.66 7.40 -3.86
N VAL A 197 2.00 6.83 -5.01
CA VAL A 197 3.39 6.56 -5.38
C VAL A 197 4.02 7.82 -5.98
N PRO A 198 5.15 8.32 -5.43
CA PRO A 198 5.81 9.51 -5.96
C PRO A 198 6.28 9.33 -7.43
N GLU A 199 6.16 10.38 -8.23
CA GLU A 199 6.53 10.36 -9.66
C GLU A 199 7.99 9.97 -9.90
N GLU A 200 8.92 10.43 -9.05
CA GLU A 200 10.34 10.07 -9.15
C GLU A 200 10.61 8.57 -8.98
N LEU A 201 9.83 7.93 -8.10
CA LEU A 201 9.92 6.49 -7.86
C LEU A 201 9.31 5.71 -9.01
N MET A 202 8.13 6.13 -9.49
CA MET A 202 7.52 5.56 -10.70
C MET A 202 8.48 5.66 -11.89
N ALA A 203 9.07 6.83 -12.11
CA ALA A 203 10.01 7.07 -13.21
C ALA A 203 11.23 6.15 -13.14
N ARG A 204 11.81 5.96 -11.95
CA ARG A 204 12.92 5.02 -11.74
C ARG A 204 12.53 3.58 -12.09
N ILE A 205 11.37 3.10 -11.64
CA ILE A 205 10.94 1.72 -11.92
C ILE A 205 10.69 1.55 -13.43
N LEU A 206 9.98 2.50 -14.03
CA LEU A 206 9.61 2.47 -15.44
C LEU A 206 10.82 2.52 -16.39
N THR A 207 11.86 3.28 -16.03
CA THR A 207 13.11 3.40 -16.80
C THR A 207 14.14 2.30 -16.51
N SER A 208 13.89 1.44 -15.53
CA SER A 208 14.77 0.33 -15.19
C SER A 208 14.72 -0.77 -16.25
N ASN A 209 15.86 -1.43 -16.46
CA ASN A 209 15.99 -2.57 -17.40
C ASN A 209 15.45 -3.87 -16.76
N ILE A 210 14.17 -3.87 -16.43
CA ILE A 210 13.41 -5.00 -15.88
C ILE A 210 12.23 -5.34 -16.79
N SER A 211 11.68 -6.53 -16.66
CA SER A 211 10.54 -6.96 -17.49
C SER A 211 9.23 -6.22 -17.14
N PRO A 212 8.22 -6.18 -18.04
CA PRO A 212 6.89 -5.63 -17.73
C PRO A 212 6.24 -6.26 -16.50
N ASN A 213 6.44 -7.56 -16.28
CA ASN A 213 5.91 -8.26 -15.12
C ASN A 213 6.50 -7.72 -13.83
N GLU A 214 7.83 -7.69 -13.74
CA GLU A 214 8.54 -7.18 -12.56
C GLU A 214 8.23 -5.71 -12.31
N ALA A 215 8.17 -4.89 -13.37
CA ALA A 215 7.81 -3.47 -13.23
C ALA A 215 6.39 -3.29 -12.68
N GLY A 216 5.42 -4.05 -13.17
CA GLY A 216 4.04 -4.00 -12.69
C GLY A 216 3.92 -4.42 -11.23
N ASP A 217 4.52 -5.57 -10.88
CA ASP A 217 4.51 -6.10 -9.51
C ASP A 217 5.21 -5.14 -8.53
N LEU A 218 6.33 -4.53 -8.92
CA LEU A 218 7.03 -3.53 -8.11
C LEU A 218 6.17 -2.28 -7.91
N LEU A 219 5.51 -1.76 -8.94
CA LEU A 219 4.66 -0.57 -8.82
C LEU A 219 3.48 -0.81 -7.87
N VAL A 220 2.82 -1.96 -7.97
CA VAL A 220 1.75 -2.34 -7.02
C VAL A 220 2.31 -2.54 -5.62
N GLY A 221 3.49 -3.18 -5.50
CA GLY A 221 4.19 -3.34 -4.22
C GLY A 221 4.50 -2.00 -3.55
N GLU A 222 5.02 -1.03 -4.29
CA GLU A 222 5.25 0.33 -3.78
C GLU A 222 3.93 0.99 -3.34
N ALA A 223 2.86 0.91 -4.15
CA ALA A 223 1.57 1.46 -3.75
C ALA A 223 1.07 0.89 -2.42
N LEU A 224 1.25 -0.42 -2.21
CA LEU A 224 0.96 -1.09 -0.94
C LEU A 224 1.84 -0.58 0.20
N GLU A 225 3.14 -0.40 0.00
CA GLU A 225 4.05 0.18 1.01
C GLU A 225 3.68 1.63 1.38
N PHE A 226 3.22 2.42 0.42
CA PHE A 226 2.64 3.75 0.64
C PHE A 226 1.22 3.73 1.22
N GLY A 227 0.69 2.55 1.51
CA GLY A 227 -0.54 2.34 2.29
C GLY A 227 -1.76 1.92 1.47
N ALA A 228 -1.72 2.03 0.13
CA ALA A 228 -2.81 1.66 -0.79
C ALA A 228 -4.23 1.91 -0.23
N PRO A 229 -4.62 3.20 -0.06
CA PRO A 229 -5.96 3.56 0.41
C PRO A 229 -7.06 3.19 -0.58
N ASP A 230 -6.70 2.93 -1.84
CA ASP A 230 -7.61 2.52 -2.90
C ASP A 230 -7.17 1.23 -3.62
N ASN A 231 -8.01 0.75 -4.54
CA ASN A 231 -7.65 -0.29 -5.49
C ASN A 231 -6.51 0.19 -6.38
N VAL A 232 -5.60 -0.72 -6.76
CA VAL A 232 -4.42 -0.38 -7.55
C VAL A 232 -4.33 -1.31 -8.73
N THR A 233 -4.40 -0.75 -9.94
CA THR A 233 -4.30 -1.52 -11.18
C THR A 233 -3.29 -0.90 -12.11
N VAL A 234 -2.42 -1.74 -12.68
CA VAL A 234 -1.34 -1.33 -13.58
C VAL A 234 -1.28 -2.27 -14.77
N VAL A 235 -1.24 -1.68 -15.96
CA VAL A 235 -0.99 -2.39 -17.22
C VAL A 235 0.24 -1.78 -17.88
N ILE A 236 1.22 -2.63 -18.20
CA ILE A 236 2.47 -2.24 -18.86
C ILE A 236 2.53 -2.90 -20.23
N ALA A 237 2.94 -2.16 -21.25
CA ALA A 237 3.17 -2.65 -22.60
C ALA A 237 4.50 -2.13 -23.15
N ASP A 238 5.45 -3.04 -23.36
CA ASP A 238 6.75 -2.76 -23.97
C ASP A 238 6.69 -2.96 -25.47
N VAL A 239 7.08 -1.94 -26.23
CA VAL A 239 7.23 -2.01 -27.68
C VAL A 239 8.63 -2.50 -27.98
N VAL A 240 8.75 -3.76 -28.42
CA VAL A 240 10.04 -4.35 -28.80
C VAL A 240 10.13 -4.56 -30.32
N ARG A 241 11.35 -4.73 -30.83
CA ARG A 241 11.52 -5.14 -32.23
C ARG A 241 10.96 -6.55 -32.40
N ALA A 242 10.31 -6.84 -33.52
CA ALA A 242 9.77 -8.18 -33.78
C ALA A 242 10.83 -9.29 -33.83
N SER A 243 12.12 -8.93 -33.97
CA SER A 243 13.25 -9.85 -33.96
C SER A 243 13.72 -10.25 -32.55
N VAL A 244 13.16 -9.64 -31.49
CA VAL A 244 13.51 -10.00 -30.10
C VAL A 244 12.92 -11.37 -29.77
N GLU A 245 13.78 -12.30 -29.36
CA GLU A 245 13.37 -13.60 -28.83
C GLU A 245 12.74 -13.40 -27.44
N THR A 246 11.56 -13.95 -27.24
CA THR A 246 10.81 -13.87 -25.99
C THR A 246 9.88 -15.06 -25.89
N ASP A 247 9.69 -15.57 -24.67
CA ASP A 247 8.72 -16.62 -24.34
C ASP A 247 7.30 -16.06 -24.13
N PHE A 248 7.11 -14.75 -24.29
CA PHE A 248 5.82 -14.10 -24.13
C PHE A 248 4.89 -14.43 -25.30
N GLU A 249 3.80 -15.12 -24.98
CA GLU A 249 2.68 -15.38 -25.89
C GLU A 249 1.53 -14.40 -25.58
N PRO A 250 1.13 -13.54 -26.55
CA PRO A 250 -0.01 -12.65 -26.36
C PRO A 250 -1.29 -13.42 -26.06
N SER A 251 -2.00 -13.02 -25.01
CA SER A 251 -3.28 -13.61 -24.61
C SER A 251 -4.18 -12.53 -24.02
N ALA A 252 -5.48 -12.61 -24.27
CA ALA A 252 -6.46 -11.75 -23.61
C ALA A 252 -6.54 -12.09 -22.11
N ARG A 253 -6.11 -11.15 -21.26
CA ARG A 253 -6.10 -11.29 -19.81
C ARG A 253 -6.81 -10.12 -19.15
N PHE A 254 -7.84 -10.44 -18.37
CA PHE A 254 -8.45 -9.49 -17.43
C PHE A 254 -7.84 -9.62 -16.04
N VAL A 255 -7.80 -8.52 -15.31
CA VAL A 255 -7.47 -8.43 -13.89
C VAL A 255 -8.48 -7.54 -13.16
N GLY A 256 -8.56 -7.65 -11.84
CA GLY A 256 -9.56 -6.93 -11.05
C GLY A 256 -10.97 -7.46 -11.28
N SER A 257 -11.97 -6.57 -11.24
CA SER A 257 -13.39 -6.89 -11.41
C SER A 257 -13.74 -7.47 -12.78
N GLY A 258 -13.09 -7.01 -13.85
CA GLY A 258 -13.32 -7.49 -15.21
C GLY A 258 -12.99 -8.98 -15.43
N ALA A 259 -12.23 -9.59 -14.51
CA ALA A 259 -11.95 -11.03 -14.53
C ALA A 259 -13.12 -11.89 -14.01
N ASN A 260 -14.13 -11.29 -13.38
CA ASN A 260 -15.29 -11.99 -12.83
C ASN A 260 -16.48 -11.94 -13.79
N GLU A 261 -17.36 -12.94 -13.73
CA GLU A 261 -18.61 -12.93 -14.50
C GLU A 261 -19.67 -12.07 -13.78
N VAL A 262 -20.34 -11.20 -14.54
CA VAL A 262 -21.47 -10.42 -14.03
C VAL A 262 -22.74 -11.28 -14.12
N VAL A 263 -23.34 -11.62 -12.97
CA VAL A 263 -24.51 -12.50 -12.89
C VAL A 263 -25.65 -11.84 -12.12
N ILE A 264 -26.87 -12.02 -12.59
CA ILE A 264 -28.08 -11.56 -11.91
C ILE A 264 -28.51 -12.65 -10.91
N ALA A 265 -28.35 -12.39 -9.62
CA ALA A 265 -28.86 -13.25 -8.57
C ALA A 265 -30.34 -12.94 -8.30
N GLU A 266 -31.22 -13.93 -8.51
CA GLU A 266 -32.63 -13.82 -8.14
C GLU A 266 -32.81 -14.21 -6.66
N SER A 267 -33.05 -13.24 -5.78
CA SER A 267 -33.52 -13.49 -4.42
C SER A 267 -35.03 -13.22 -4.34
N ARG A 268 -35.74 -13.86 -3.38
CA ARG A 268 -37.21 -13.76 -3.21
C ARG A 268 -37.66 -12.29 -3.09
N GLY A 269 -38.02 -11.70 -4.23
CA GLY A 269 -38.59 -10.35 -4.35
C GLY A 269 -37.65 -9.26 -4.88
N SER A 270 -36.36 -9.53 -5.11
CA SER A 270 -35.43 -8.55 -5.70
C SER A 270 -34.39 -9.24 -6.60
N LYS A 271 -34.14 -8.65 -7.78
CA LYS A 271 -33.06 -9.07 -8.69
C LYS A 271 -31.83 -8.23 -8.34
N ILE A 272 -30.79 -8.86 -7.83
CA ILE A 272 -29.54 -8.20 -7.42
C ILE A 272 -28.45 -8.62 -8.41
N LEU A 273 -27.76 -7.67 -9.02
CA LEU A 273 -26.56 -7.94 -9.82
C LEU A 273 -25.37 -8.20 -8.89
N GLN A 274 -24.60 -9.24 -9.17
CA GLN A 274 -23.40 -9.62 -8.41
C GLN A 274 -22.30 -10.11 -9.35
N LEU A 275 -21.04 -9.90 -8.96
CA LEU A 275 -19.89 -10.52 -9.62
C LEU A 275 -19.63 -11.90 -9.00
N LEU A 276 -19.57 -12.93 -9.83
CA LEU A 276 -19.20 -14.28 -9.42
C LEU A 276 -17.71 -14.53 -9.70
N ASN A 277 -16.95 -14.78 -8.63
CA ASN A 277 -15.56 -15.21 -8.71
C ASN A 277 -15.47 -16.75 -8.53
N PRO A 278 -14.94 -17.51 -9.51
CA PRO A 278 -14.88 -18.97 -9.44
C PRO A 278 -13.93 -19.50 -8.35
N LEU A 279 -13.03 -18.67 -7.79
CA LEU A 279 -12.04 -19.08 -6.78
C LEU A 279 -12.46 -18.81 -5.32
N THR A 280 -13.60 -18.15 -5.07
CA THR A 280 -14.04 -17.77 -3.71
C THR A 280 -15.40 -18.36 -3.30
N LEU A 281 -15.63 -19.64 -3.58
CA LEU A 281 -16.85 -20.37 -3.13
C LEU A 281 -17.02 -20.35 -1.58
N LEU A 282 -15.95 -20.07 -0.83
CA LEU A 282 -15.94 -19.97 0.63
C LEU A 282 -16.40 -18.61 1.18
N GLU A 283 -16.52 -17.57 0.35
CA GLU A 283 -17.03 -16.25 0.78
C GLU A 283 -18.57 -16.20 0.87
N LEU A 284 -19.28 -17.14 0.23
CA LEU A 284 -20.74 -17.28 0.30
C LEU A 284 -21.28 -17.60 1.71
N LEU A 285 -20.40 -17.92 2.67
CA LEU A 285 -20.76 -18.21 4.06
C LEU A 285 -20.73 -16.98 4.98
N LYS A 286 -20.26 -15.83 4.49
CA LYS A 286 -20.39 -14.57 5.23
C LYS A 286 -21.67 -13.88 4.79
N SER A 287 -22.62 -13.76 5.71
CA SER A 287 -23.78 -12.89 5.52
C SER A 287 -23.29 -11.48 5.14
N PRO A 288 -23.86 -10.84 4.11
CA PRO A 288 -23.56 -9.44 3.83
C PRO A 288 -24.06 -8.62 5.03
N GLU A 289 -23.13 -7.97 5.73
CA GLU A 289 -23.51 -6.89 6.63
C GLU A 289 -24.12 -5.78 5.76
N ASP A 290 -25.40 -5.49 6.01
CA ASP A 290 -26.21 -4.50 5.34
C ASP A 290 -25.59 -3.08 5.52
N PRO A 291 -24.99 -2.47 4.48
CA PRO A 291 -24.42 -1.14 4.56
C PRO A 291 -25.45 -0.03 4.25
N ALA A 292 -26.72 -0.39 4.04
CA ALA A 292 -27.74 0.53 3.54
C ALA A 292 -28.29 1.48 4.62
N GLU A 293 -27.44 2.36 5.14
CA GLU A 293 -27.88 3.65 5.68
C GLU A 293 -26.76 4.69 5.63
N TYR A 294 -26.46 5.23 4.44
CA TYR A 294 -25.68 6.46 4.33
C TYR A 294 -26.18 7.38 3.22
N ARG A 295 -27.11 8.26 3.60
CA ARG A 295 -27.34 9.55 2.93
C ARG A 295 -27.35 10.60 4.04
N PRO A 296 -26.39 11.56 4.11
CA PRO A 296 -26.56 12.68 5.02
C PRO A 296 -27.58 13.64 4.39
N GLU A 297 -28.86 13.35 4.54
CA GLU A 297 -29.91 14.34 4.37
C GLU A 297 -29.86 15.27 5.60
N SER A 298 -29.43 16.52 5.38
CA SER A 298 -29.29 17.65 6.33
C SER A 298 -27.89 17.92 6.93
N GLU A 299 -27.57 19.20 7.10
CA GLU A 299 -26.36 19.71 7.74
C GLU A 299 -26.18 19.19 9.18
N GLU A 300 -27.27 18.82 9.86
CA GLU A 300 -27.24 18.20 11.19
C GLU A 300 -26.67 16.77 11.18
N ALA A 301 -26.94 15.98 10.14
CA ALA A 301 -26.38 14.64 9.98
C ALA A 301 -24.87 14.70 9.71
N LEU A 302 -24.42 15.63 8.87
CA LEU A 302 -23.00 15.90 8.63
C LEU A 302 -22.29 16.35 9.92
N ALA A 303 -22.91 17.23 10.70
CA ALA A 303 -22.38 17.65 12.00
C ALA A 303 -22.27 16.47 12.98
N LYS A 304 -23.26 15.57 12.99
CA LYS A 304 -23.25 14.35 13.80
C LYS A 304 -22.11 13.41 13.37
N ILE A 305 -21.95 13.15 12.08
CA ILE A 305 -20.86 12.31 11.53
C ILE A 305 -19.49 12.92 11.81
N LEU A 306 -19.34 14.23 11.67
CA LEU A 306 -18.11 14.94 12.03
C LEU A 306 -17.81 14.85 13.54
N SER A 307 -18.85 14.91 14.39
CA SER A 307 -18.69 14.74 15.84
C SER A 307 -18.29 13.32 16.22
N GLU A 308 -18.85 12.31 15.55
CA GLU A 308 -18.51 10.89 15.73
C GLU A 308 -17.10 10.58 15.21
N THR A 309 -16.70 11.18 14.10
CA THR A 309 -15.35 11.05 13.53
C THR A 309 -14.32 11.72 14.43
N LYS A 310 -14.58 12.94 14.93
CA LYS A 310 -13.72 13.61 15.92
C LYS A 310 -13.60 12.79 17.21
N ARG A 311 -14.69 12.13 17.64
CA ARG A 311 -14.69 11.22 18.80
C ARG A 311 -13.80 9.99 18.53
N LYS A 312 -13.91 9.35 17.36
CA LYS A 312 -13.06 8.20 16.97
C LYS A 312 -11.58 8.57 16.90
N ILE A 313 -11.24 9.74 16.33
CA ILE A 313 -9.86 10.26 16.27
C ILE A 313 -9.33 10.53 17.68
N ARG A 314 -10.12 11.17 18.54
CA ARG A 314 -9.74 11.44 19.93
C ARG A 314 -9.50 10.16 20.73
N TRP A 315 -10.35 9.14 20.55
CA TRP A 315 -10.17 7.83 21.19
C TRP A 315 -8.98 7.04 20.65
N ARG A 316 -8.62 7.17 19.35
CA ARG A 316 -7.36 6.63 18.82
C ARG A 316 -6.14 7.30 19.46
N GLY A 317 -6.16 8.63 19.60
CA GLY A 317 -5.11 9.37 20.32
C GLY A 317 -4.97 8.91 21.77
N VAL A 318 -6.09 8.80 22.50
CA VAL A 318 -6.10 8.32 23.89
C VAL A 318 -5.58 6.89 24.02
N ARG A 319 -5.96 5.98 23.10
CA ARG A 319 -5.47 4.59 23.10
C ARG A 319 -3.96 4.51 22.83
N THR A 320 -3.45 5.36 21.94
CA THR A 320 -2.02 5.43 21.64
C THR A 320 -1.24 5.95 22.85
N ILE A 321 -1.73 7.01 23.49
CA ILE A 321 -1.14 7.55 24.73
C ILE A 321 -1.19 6.49 25.85
N LEU A 322 -2.30 5.78 26.00
CA LEU A 322 -2.45 4.72 27.01
C LEU A 322 -1.49 3.55 26.75
N ALA A 323 -1.29 3.16 25.48
CA ALA A 323 -0.34 2.13 25.12
C ALA A 323 1.10 2.54 25.48
N TRP A 324 1.51 3.76 25.14
CA TRP A 324 2.81 4.31 25.54
C TRP A 324 2.97 4.41 27.06
N PHE A 325 1.91 4.81 27.77
CA PHE A 325 1.91 4.86 29.23
C PHE A 325 2.08 3.47 29.86
N LEU A 326 1.36 2.46 29.38
CA LEU A 326 1.50 1.08 29.83
C LEU A 326 2.89 0.51 29.56
N LEU A 327 3.47 0.85 28.40
CA LEU A 327 4.82 0.41 28.01
C LEU A 327 5.88 1.06 28.90
N ALA A 328 5.74 2.35 29.23
CA ALA A 328 6.59 3.04 30.20
C ALA A 328 6.46 2.42 31.60
N LEU A 329 5.24 2.09 32.03
CA LEU A 329 4.97 1.48 33.34
C LEU A 329 5.57 0.07 33.44
N ALA A 330 5.49 -0.71 32.35
CA ALA A 330 6.16 -2.00 32.24
C ALA A 330 7.68 -1.85 32.29
N ALA A 331 8.27 -0.88 31.58
CA ALA A 331 9.72 -0.61 31.62
C ALA A 331 10.20 -0.22 33.02
N ILE A 332 9.44 0.64 33.73
CA ILE A 332 9.71 0.99 35.13
C ILE A 332 9.62 -0.26 36.03
N GLY A 333 8.60 -1.11 35.83
CA GLY A 333 8.45 -2.36 36.57
C GLY A 333 9.63 -3.32 36.37
N VAL A 334 10.09 -3.50 35.12
CA VAL A 334 11.27 -4.31 34.79
C VAL A 334 12.53 -3.72 35.43
N GLY A 335 12.71 -2.39 35.35
CA GLY A 335 13.83 -1.70 35.99
C GLY A 335 13.83 -1.87 37.51
N TYR A 336 12.67 -1.78 38.16
CA TYR A 336 12.53 -2.00 39.60
C TYR A 336 12.85 -3.45 39.99
N LEU A 337 12.38 -4.43 39.23
CA LEU A 337 12.71 -5.85 39.47
C LEU A 337 14.21 -6.12 39.30
N ALA A 338 14.83 -5.57 38.25
CA ALA A 338 16.26 -5.68 38.03
C ALA A 338 17.06 -5.03 39.18
N TYR A 339 16.69 -3.82 39.58
CA TYR A 339 17.34 -3.13 40.70
C TYR A 339 17.18 -3.91 42.02
N SER A 340 15.96 -4.32 42.36
CA SER A 340 15.67 -5.15 43.54
C SER A 340 16.52 -6.42 43.57
N TYR A 341 16.63 -7.11 42.43
CA TYR A 341 17.49 -8.29 42.31
C TYR A 341 18.95 -7.98 42.63
N THR A 342 19.51 -6.88 42.11
CA THR A 342 20.91 -6.50 42.41
C THR A 342 21.13 -6.24 43.89
N GLN A 343 20.17 -5.65 44.61
CA GLN A 343 20.30 -5.34 46.04
C GLN A 343 20.37 -6.57 46.95
N THR A 344 19.99 -7.75 46.43
CA THR A 344 20.09 -9.04 47.15
C THR A 344 21.43 -9.75 46.95
N ARG A 345 22.30 -9.24 46.07
CA ARG A 345 23.58 -9.85 45.73
C ARG A 345 24.72 -9.10 46.41
N PHE A 346 25.75 -9.86 46.77
CA PHE A 346 26.97 -9.33 47.34
C PHE A 346 28.16 -9.94 46.61
N TYR A 347 29.29 -9.27 46.64
CA TYR A 347 30.56 -9.85 46.20
C TYR A 347 31.71 -9.24 46.97
N VAL A 348 32.81 -9.96 47.05
CA VAL A 348 34.04 -9.49 47.68
C VAL A 348 35.06 -9.16 46.59
N ALA A 349 35.58 -7.94 46.62
CA ALA A 349 36.56 -7.45 45.66
C ALA A 349 37.51 -6.44 46.30
N GLU A 350 38.51 -6.02 45.54
CA GLU A 350 39.43 -4.96 45.92
C GLU A 350 38.79 -3.58 45.83
N PHE A 351 38.95 -2.78 46.89
CA PHE A 351 38.67 -1.34 46.87
C PHE A 351 39.76 -0.61 47.64
N GLU A 352 40.44 0.35 46.99
CA GLU A 352 41.52 1.15 47.59
C GLU A 352 42.61 0.32 48.31
N GLY A 353 42.97 -0.85 47.75
CA GLY A 353 44.00 -1.75 48.30
C GLY A 353 43.55 -2.62 49.48
N GLN A 354 42.26 -2.58 49.82
CA GLN A 354 41.65 -3.35 50.89
C GLN A 354 40.59 -4.32 50.37
N VAL A 355 40.41 -5.44 51.06
CA VAL A 355 39.32 -6.39 50.77
C VAL A 355 37.99 -5.76 51.19
N THR A 356 37.05 -5.64 50.26
CA THR A 356 35.79 -4.93 50.48
C THR A 356 34.61 -5.78 50.02
N ILE A 357 33.57 -5.82 50.86
CA ILE A 357 32.26 -6.38 50.51
C ILE A 357 31.49 -5.30 49.77
N PHE A 358 31.05 -5.61 48.55
CA PHE A 358 30.17 -4.78 47.75
C PHE A 358 28.74 -5.34 47.79
N GLN A 359 27.75 -4.45 47.84
CA GLN A 359 26.35 -4.78 47.61
C GLN A 359 25.99 -4.44 46.16
N GLY A 360 25.46 -5.41 45.43
CA GLY A 360 25.13 -5.29 44.01
C GLY A 360 25.76 -6.36 43.12
N ILE A 361 25.77 -6.06 41.82
CA ILE A 361 26.46 -6.88 40.80
C ILE A 361 27.69 -6.13 40.27
N LYS A 362 28.69 -6.88 39.79
CA LYS A 362 29.97 -6.30 39.36
C LYS A 362 29.93 -5.72 37.95
N GLU A 363 28.94 -6.11 37.16
CA GLU A 363 28.77 -5.65 35.80
C GLU A 363 28.50 -4.13 35.79
N GLU A 364 29.08 -3.44 34.82
CA GLU A 364 28.88 -2.01 34.59
C GLU A 364 28.29 -1.82 33.19
N LEU A 365 27.33 -0.90 33.06
CA LEU A 365 26.74 -0.54 31.75
C LEU A 365 27.00 0.94 31.49
N GLY A 366 28.09 1.22 30.77
CA GLY A 366 28.52 2.59 30.49
C GLY A 366 28.81 3.36 31.79
N PRO A 367 28.18 4.52 32.04
CA PRO A 367 28.42 5.29 33.26
C PRO A 367 27.69 4.73 34.51
N PHE A 368 26.86 3.70 34.35
CA PHE A 368 26.06 3.15 35.43
C PHE A 368 26.77 2.00 36.12
N LYS A 369 27.09 2.19 37.41
CA LYS A 369 27.57 1.15 38.31
C LYS A 369 26.40 0.54 39.06
N PHE A 370 26.33 -0.79 39.10
CA PHE A 370 25.26 -1.54 39.77
C PHE A 370 25.69 -2.13 41.11
N SER A 371 26.77 -1.60 41.69
CA SER A 371 27.22 -1.95 43.03
C SER A 371 27.82 -0.77 43.77
N GLN A 372 27.79 -0.86 45.10
CA GLN A 372 28.40 0.11 46.02
C GLN A 372 29.16 -0.62 47.13
N PRO A 373 30.24 -0.04 47.68
CA PRO A 373 30.92 -0.58 48.84
C PRO A 373 29.95 -0.66 50.03
N TYR A 374 29.79 -1.86 50.58
CA TYR A 374 28.97 -2.10 51.77
C TYR A 374 29.83 -2.06 53.04
N GLN A 375 30.95 -2.79 53.03
CA GLN A 375 31.88 -2.86 54.16
C GLN A 375 33.31 -2.99 53.66
N VAL A 376 34.16 -2.04 54.04
CA VAL A 376 35.60 -2.06 53.80
C VAL A 376 36.27 -2.75 54.98
N SER A 377 37.04 -3.80 54.74
CA SER A 377 37.77 -4.50 55.81
C SER A 377 39.14 -3.87 56.08
N GLU A 378 39.72 -4.19 57.24
CA GLU A 378 41.08 -3.76 57.58
C GLU A 378 42.16 -4.61 56.89
N ILE A 379 41.78 -5.67 56.17
CA ILE A 379 42.70 -6.58 55.48
C ILE A 379 43.28 -5.90 54.25
N SER A 380 44.60 -5.74 54.24
CA SER A 380 45.31 -5.28 53.04
C SER A 380 45.52 -6.44 52.07
N ILE A 381 45.36 -6.17 50.77
CA ILE A 381 45.54 -7.19 49.73
C ILE A 381 46.99 -7.69 49.68
N ASP A 382 47.95 -6.85 50.05
CA ASP A 382 49.37 -7.18 50.10
C ASP A 382 49.70 -8.23 51.19
N GLU A 383 48.82 -8.41 52.17
CA GLU A 383 48.96 -9.39 53.25
C GLU A 383 48.44 -10.78 52.84
N LEU A 384 47.66 -10.87 51.76
CA LEU A 384 47.08 -12.12 51.27
C LEU A 384 48.06 -12.94 50.43
N SER A 385 47.86 -14.26 50.37
CA SER A 385 48.63 -15.13 49.48
C SER A 385 48.39 -14.80 47.99
N PRO A 386 49.35 -15.06 47.07
CA PRO A 386 49.18 -14.79 45.64
C PRO A 386 47.92 -15.44 45.03
N PHE A 387 47.52 -16.60 45.52
CA PHE A 387 46.29 -17.28 45.10
C PHE A 387 45.02 -16.54 45.55
N GLN A 388 45.01 -16.00 46.77
CA GLN A 388 43.90 -15.21 47.29
C GLN A 388 43.80 -13.84 46.61
N GLN A 389 44.93 -13.21 46.29
CA GLN A 389 44.98 -11.99 45.49
C GLN A 389 44.35 -12.22 44.09
N GLU A 390 44.66 -13.35 43.45
CA GLU A 390 44.04 -13.71 42.17
C GLU A 390 42.53 -13.96 42.31
N LEU A 391 42.06 -14.57 43.42
CA LEU A 391 40.64 -14.78 43.67
C LEU A 391 39.88 -13.46 43.91
N ILE A 392 40.45 -12.53 44.68
CA ILE A 392 39.86 -11.22 44.97
C ILE A 392 39.85 -10.33 43.73
N SER A 393 40.93 -10.32 42.93
CA SER A 393 40.97 -9.59 41.65
C SER A 393 39.93 -10.09 40.64
N ARG A 394 39.57 -11.37 40.69
CA ARG A 394 38.49 -11.95 39.88
C ARG A 394 37.09 -11.73 40.46
N SER A 395 36.99 -11.11 41.64
CA SER A 395 35.79 -10.94 42.48
C SER A 395 35.13 -12.26 42.89
N ILE A 396 34.87 -12.43 44.18
CA ILE A 396 34.21 -13.62 44.71
C ILE A 396 32.72 -13.31 44.92
N SER A 397 31.85 -13.92 44.13
CA SER A 397 30.39 -13.74 44.26
C SER A 397 29.86 -14.39 45.54
N ALA A 398 28.98 -13.68 46.26
CA ALA A 398 28.30 -14.14 47.46
C ALA A 398 26.77 -14.06 47.29
N ASN A 399 26.06 -15.07 47.78
CA ASN A 399 24.60 -15.14 47.61
C ASN A 399 23.81 -14.36 48.67
N SER A 400 24.46 -13.96 49.75
CA SER A 400 23.89 -13.16 50.85
C SER A 400 25.00 -12.40 51.57
N LEU A 401 24.63 -11.48 52.46
CA LEU A 401 25.57 -10.78 53.32
C LEU A 401 26.34 -11.77 54.22
N ASP A 402 25.64 -12.71 54.86
CA ASP A 402 26.27 -13.75 55.70
C ASP A 402 27.29 -14.58 54.94
N ASP A 403 27.04 -14.85 53.66
CA ASP A 403 27.97 -15.58 52.78
C ASP A 403 29.21 -14.75 52.45
N ALA A 404 29.04 -13.43 52.24
CA ALA A 404 30.15 -12.50 52.03
C ALA A 404 31.00 -12.32 53.30
N GLU A 405 30.36 -12.18 54.46
CA GLU A 405 31.04 -12.13 55.77
C GLU A 405 31.78 -13.44 56.07
N ARG A 406 31.18 -14.59 55.72
CA ARG A 406 31.87 -15.90 55.84
C ARG A 406 33.12 -15.96 54.98
N ILE A 407 33.07 -15.46 53.73
CA ILE A 407 34.24 -15.38 52.86
C ILE A 407 35.30 -14.47 53.47
N LEU A 408 34.90 -13.31 54.00
CA LEU A 408 35.81 -12.37 54.64
C LEU A 408 36.48 -12.99 55.88
N ASN A 409 35.71 -13.61 56.78
CA ASN A 409 36.23 -14.28 57.97
C ASN A 409 37.17 -15.45 57.64
N GLN A 410 36.94 -16.16 56.52
CA GLN A 410 37.86 -17.20 56.03
C GLN A 410 39.20 -16.62 55.57
N LEU A 411 39.18 -15.44 54.95
CA LEU A 411 40.39 -14.73 54.58
C LEU A 411 41.14 -14.21 55.82
N GLU A 412 40.44 -13.67 56.81
CA GLU A 412 41.04 -13.25 58.09
C GLU A 412 41.69 -14.42 58.84
N ALA A 413 41.00 -15.56 58.94
CA ALA A 413 41.53 -16.74 59.60
C ALA A 413 42.82 -17.27 58.94
N SER A 414 42.94 -17.12 57.62
CA SER A 414 44.13 -17.55 56.87
C SER A 414 45.36 -16.65 57.04
N LEU A 415 45.20 -15.44 57.63
CA LEU A 415 46.30 -14.54 57.94
C LEU A 415 46.95 -14.85 59.30
N GLY A 416 46.28 -15.64 60.15
CA GLY A 416 46.74 -16.03 61.49
C GLY A 416 47.46 -17.39 61.56
N GLU A 417 47.47 -18.15 60.47
CA GLU A 417 48.29 -19.37 60.27
C GLU A 417 49.60 -19.03 59.56
#